data_AF-J7LAB6-F1
#
_entry.id   AF-J7LAB6-F1
#
_cell.length_a   1.000
_cell.length_b   1.000
_cell.length_c   1.000
_cell.angle_alpha   90.00
_cell.angle_beta   90.00
_cell.angle_gamma   90.00
#
_symmetry.space_group_name_H-M   'P 1'
#
loop_
_entity.id
_entity.type
_entity.pdbx_description
1 polymer ?
#
loop_
_entity_poly.entity_id
_entity_poly.type
_entity_poly.pdbx_seq_one_letter_code
_entity_poly.pdbx_strand_id
1 'polypeptide(L)'
;MINRKLRRTTAIGPWYCTNVGNWLQAFFLAVVCREQQRYRDLCEIPVDLLREAGESEGTRYNPSSYHWAAALQDFVLHRPGLAENLTAAMELSTPERAEISDPEYLNKITFPPMNQGLALHGDYWTTGERINDIDGIVSLPLLALACLGYDTAEQNPDFHFDVESGYLPKHLLENSWYGEFPT
;
A
#
# COMPACT_ATOMS: atom_id res chain seq x y z
N MET A 1 -19.80 5.05 21.62
CA MET A 1 -20.51 5.52 22.83
C MET A 1 -19.73 6.68 23.43
N ILE A 2 -20.23 7.92 23.36
CA ILE A 2 -19.64 9.07 24.07
C ILE A 2 -20.63 9.44 25.17
N ASN A 3 -20.19 9.47 26.43
CA ASN A 3 -21.03 9.76 27.60
C ASN A 3 -22.28 8.86 27.72
N ARG A 4 -22.19 7.57 27.35
CA ARG A 4 -23.29 6.57 27.48
C ARG A 4 -24.62 6.97 26.81
N LYS A 5 -24.63 7.93 25.88
CA LYS A 5 -25.79 8.26 25.04
C LYS A 5 -25.56 7.78 23.62
N LEU A 6 -26.55 7.07 23.07
CA LEU A 6 -26.58 6.73 21.65
C LEU A 6 -26.79 8.03 20.87
N ARG A 7 -25.76 8.49 20.15
CA ARG A 7 -25.84 9.64 19.26
C ARG A 7 -25.81 9.10 17.83
N ARG A 8 -26.85 9.40 17.06
CA ARG A 8 -26.88 9.13 15.61
C ARG A 8 -26.13 10.27 14.94
N THR A 9 -24.94 10.01 14.43
CA THR A 9 -24.22 10.94 13.58
C THR A 9 -24.72 10.74 12.16
N THR A 10 -25.07 11.82 11.46
CA THR A 10 -25.29 11.77 10.02
C THR A 10 -23.95 11.57 9.35
N ALA A 11 -23.81 10.53 8.53
CA ALA A 11 -22.62 10.39 7.69
C ALA A 11 -22.62 11.55 6.70
N ILE A 12 -21.52 12.30 6.66
CA ILE A 12 -21.32 13.44 5.75
C ILE A 12 -21.01 13.01 4.31
N GLY A 13 -21.02 11.69 4.05
CA GLY A 13 -20.56 11.12 2.80
C GLY A 13 -19.03 11.08 2.69
N PRO A 14 -18.50 10.61 1.56
CA PRO A 14 -17.08 10.67 1.24
C PRO A 14 -16.58 12.12 1.25
N TRP A 15 -15.40 12.33 1.82
CA TRP A 15 -14.75 13.65 1.88
C TRP A 15 -13.39 13.58 1.18
N TYR A 16 -12.66 14.69 1.03
CA TYR A 16 -11.39 14.73 0.30
C TYR A 16 -10.33 13.78 0.83
N CYS A 17 -10.43 13.39 2.11
CA CYS A 17 -9.58 12.39 2.73
C CYS A 17 -9.92 10.95 2.30
N THR A 18 -11.08 10.70 1.68
CA THR A 18 -11.43 9.46 0.97
C THR A 18 -10.74 9.45 -0.40
N ASN A 19 -9.41 9.47 -0.40
CA ASN A 19 -8.60 9.52 -1.62
C ASN A 19 -7.68 8.30 -1.73
N VAL A 20 -7.07 8.13 -2.90
CA VAL A 20 -6.25 6.95 -3.22
C VAL A 20 -5.00 6.82 -2.34
N GLY A 21 -4.37 7.94 -1.94
CA GLY A 21 -3.20 7.91 -1.04
C GLY A 21 -3.56 7.37 0.34
N ASN A 22 -4.61 7.90 0.96
CA ASN A 22 -5.10 7.43 2.26
C ASN A 22 -5.64 6.00 2.18
N TRP A 23 -6.26 5.63 1.06
CA TRP A 23 -6.72 4.26 0.83
C TRP A 23 -5.55 3.28 0.77
N LEU A 24 -4.49 3.60 0.02
CA LEU A 24 -3.28 2.77 -0.07
C LEU A 24 -2.62 2.59 1.30
N GLN A 25 -2.49 3.68 2.07
CA GLN A 25 -1.94 3.61 3.42
C GLN A 25 -2.78 2.73 4.33
N ALA A 26 -4.11 2.90 4.35
CA ALA A 26 -5.01 2.08 5.15
C ALA A 26 -4.98 0.60 4.72
N PHE A 27 -4.93 0.33 3.41
CA PHE A 27 -4.83 -1.00 2.85
C PHE A 27 -3.53 -1.70 3.29
N PHE A 28 -2.37 -1.06 3.10
CA PHE A 28 -1.09 -1.67 3.46
C PHE A 28 -0.96 -1.90 4.97
N LEU A 29 -1.43 -0.97 5.80
CA LEU A 29 -1.47 -1.17 7.26
C LEU A 29 -2.35 -2.38 7.62
N ALA A 30 -3.54 -2.50 7.03
CA ALA A 30 -4.43 -3.64 7.28
C ALA A 30 -3.80 -4.97 6.82
N VAL A 31 -3.08 -4.98 5.70
CA VAL A 31 -2.32 -6.15 5.23
C VAL A 31 -1.20 -6.51 6.20
N VAL A 32 -0.37 -5.56 6.62
CA VAL A 32 0.72 -5.82 7.57
C VAL A 32 0.17 -6.40 8.88
N CYS A 33 -0.95 -5.87 9.38
CA CYS A 33 -1.62 -6.37 10.57
C CYS A 33 -2.42 -7.67 10.37
N ARG A 34 -2.43 -8.27 9.17
CA ARG A 34 -3.22 -9.46 8.82
C ARG A 34 -4.72 -9.33 9.08
N GLU A 35 -5.26 -8.11 9.02
CA GLU A 35 -6.68 -7.81 9.22
C GLU A 35 -7.47 -8.09 7.93
N GLN A 36 -7.60 -9.37 7.57
CA GLN A 36 -8.13 -9.82 6.28
C GLN A 36 -9.50 -9.23 5.94
N GLN A 37 -10.43 -9.25 6.88
CA GLN A 37 -11.75 -8.68 6.63
C GLN A 37 -11.66 -7.19 6.30
N ARG A 38 -10.81 -6.43 7.00
CA ARG A 38 -10.69 -4.98 6.81
C ARG A 38 -10.11 -4.62 5.45
N TYR A 39 -9.03 -5.27 5.02
CA TYR A 39 -8.48 -4.95 3.71
C TYR A 39 -9.39 -5.43 2.57
N ARG A 40 -10.19 -6.51 2.76
CA ARG A 40 -11.22 -6.91 1.79
C ARG A 40 -12.35 -5.87 1.72
N ASP A 41 -12.83 -5.37 2.85
CA ASP A 41 -13.85 -4.32 2.89
C ASP A 41 -13.36 -3.03 2.22
N LEU A 42 -12.09 -2.65 2.42
CA LEU A 42 -11.47 -1.53 1.72
C LEU A 42 -11.46 -1.73 0.20
N CYS A 43 -11.30 -2.97 -0.27
CA CYS A 43 -11.28 -3.27 -1.70
C CYS A 43 -12.65 -3.18 -2.40
N GLU A 44 -13.74 -3.04 -1.64
CA GLU A 44 -15.07 -2.79 -2.19
C GLU A 44 -15.31 -1.30 -2.48
N ILE A 45 -14.43 -0.39 -2.05
CA ILE A 45 -14.55 1.04 -2.31
C ILE A 45 -14.20 1.31 -3.78
N PRO A 46 -15.12 1.88 -4.60
CA PRO A 46 -14.84 2.14 -6.01
C PRO A 46 -13.67 3.12 -6.20
N VAL A 47 -12.78 2.81 -7.14
CA VAL A 47 -11.63 3.68 -7.45
C VAL A 47 -12.07 5.05 -7.96
N ASP A 48 -13.16 5.12 -8.74
CA ASP A 48 -13.73 6.40 -9.19
C ASP A 48 -14.20 7.25 -8.01
N LEU A 49 -14.72 6.62 -6.95
CA LEU A 49 -15.08 7.34 -5.72
C LEU A 49 -13.85 7.94 -5.04
N LEU A 50 -12.75 7.18 -4.98
CA LEU A 50 -11.48 7.68 -4.44
C LEU A 50 -10.92 8.87 -5.25
N ARG A 51 -11.15 8.86 -6.57
CA ARG A 51 -10.78 9.96 -7.47
C ARG A 51 -11.64 11.18 -7.24
N GLU A 52 -12.96 11.03 -7.39
CA GLU A 52 -13.93 12.13 -7.25
C GLU A 52 -13.85 12.79 -5.89
N ALA A 53 -13.80 11.99 -4.82
CA ALA A 53 -13.71 12.52 -3.46
C ALA A 53 -12.38 13.26 -3.25
N GLY A 54 -11.24 12.68 -3.63
CA GLY A 54 -9.93 13.35 -3.51
C GLY A 54 -9.86 14.68 -4.27
N GLU A 55 -10.38 14.73 -5.49
CA GLU A 55 -10.37 15.93 -6.32
C GLU A 55 -11.31 17.04 -5.83
N SER A 56 -12.28 16.72 -4.95
CA SER A 56 -13.26 17.69 -4.42
C SER A 56 -12.64 18.91 -3.72
N GLU A 57 -11.45 18.75 -3.14
CA GLU A 57 -10.66 19.82 -2.51
C GLU A 57 -9.28 20.00 -3.19
N GLY A 58 -9.18 19.62 -4.47
CA GLY A 58 -8.01 19.88 -5.31
C GLY A 58 -6.84 18.90 -5.16
N THR A 59 -6.98 17.82 -4.39
CA THR A 59 -5.95 16.77 -4.34
C THR A 59 -5.99 15.94 -5.61
N ARG A 60 -4.87 15.86 -6.33
CA ARG A 60 -4.72 15.04 -7.54
C ARG A 60 -3.60 14.03 -7.38
N TYR A 61 -3.76 12.87 -7.99
CA TYR A 61 -2.76 11.81 -8.04
C TYR A 61 -2.51 11.41 -9.49
N ASN A 62 -1.34 10.85 -9.78
CA ASN A 62 -1.06 10.33 -11.12
C ASN A 62 -2.06 9.22 -11.49
N PRO A 63 -2.43 9.08 -12.77
CA PRO A 63 -3.30 7.99 -13.24
C PRO A 63 -2.85 6.59 -12.80
N SER A 64 -1.52 6.36 -12.73
CA SER A 64 -0.92 5.11 -12.25
C SER A 64 -1.35 4.72 -10.83
N SER A 65 -1.57 5.69 -9.93
CA SER A 65 -1.99 5.42 -8.55
C SER A 65 -3.38 4.77 -8.49
N TYR A 66 -4.29 5.17 -9.38
CA TYR A 66 -5.64 4.61 -9.45
C TYR A 66 -5.63 3.20 -10.05
N HIS A 67 -4.83 2.97 -11.10
CA HIS A 67 -4.64 1.62 -11.66
C HIS A 67 -3.95 0.69 -10.67
N TRP A 68 -3.01 1.19 -9.88
CA TRP A 68 -2.38 0.41 -8.83
C TRP A 68 -3.37 0.00 -7.73
N ALA A 69 -4.20 0.94 -7.26
CA ALA A 69 -5.27 0.62 -6.33
C ALA A 69 -6.24 -0.41 -6.91
N ALA A 70 -6.66 -0.26 -8.17
CA ALA A 70 -7.53 -1.21 -8.86
C ALA A 70 -6.89 -2.61 -8.96
N ALA A 71 -5.59 -2.70 -9.27
CA ALA A 71 -4.87 -3.97 -9.33
C ALA A 71 -4.85 -4.68 -7.95
N LEU A 72 -4.59 -3.95 -6.87
CA LEU A 72 -4.64 -4.49 -5.51
C LEU A 72 -6.05 -4.98 -5.14
N GLN A 73 -7.09 -4.22 -5.49
CA GLN A 73 -8.48 -4.64 -5.30
C GLN A 73 -8.80 -5.92 -6.08
N ASP A 74 -8.40 -5.98 -7.33
CA ASP A 74 -8.65 -7.12 -8.20
C ASP A 74 -7.91 -8.37 -7.74
N PHE A 75 -6.67 -8.22 -7.26
CA PHE A 75 -5.91 -9.31 -6.64
C PHE A 75 -6.64 -9.87 -5.42
N VAL A 76 -6.99 -9.01 -4.45
CA VAL A 76 -7.62 -9.42 -3.19
C VAL A 76 -9.00 -10.03 -3.40
N LEU A 77 -9.79 -9.44 -4.29
CA LEU A 77 -11.17 -9.86 -4.56
C LEU A 77 -11.26 -10.88 -5.70
N HIS A 78 -10.12 -11.33 -6.25
CA HIS A 78 -10.03 -12.32 -7.32
C HIS A 78 -10.86 -11.92 -8.57
N ARG A 79 -10.77 -10.64 -8.94
CA ARG A 79 -11.47 -10.07 -10.11
C ARG A 79 -10.61 -10.22 -11.38
N PRO A 80 -11.23 -10.31 -12.57
CA PRO A 80 -10.50 -10.55 -13.82
C PRO A 80 -9.64 -9.36 -14.29
N GLY A 81 -9.83 -8.15 -13.74
CA GLY A 81 -9.14 -6.93 -14.16
C GLY A 81 -7.68 -6.82 -13.72
N LEU A 82 -7.18 -7.76 -12.91
CA LEU A 82 -5.84 -7.68 -12.29
C LEU A 82 -4.73 -7.41 -13.32
N ALA A 83 -4.66 -8.21 -14.39
CA ALA A 83 -3.57 -8.11 -15.36
C ALA A 83 -3.60 -6.77 -16.12
N GLU A 84 -4.79 -6.32 -16.51
CA GLU A 84 -4.99 -5.05 -17.21
C GLU A 84 -4.62 -3.86 -16.32
N ASN A 85 -5.13 -3.83 -15.09
CA ASN A 85 -4.85 -2.76 -14.14
C ASN A 85 -3.38 -2.73 -13.71
N LEU A 86 -2.77 -3.89 -13.49
CA LEU A 86 -1.35 -3.97 -13.18
C LEU A 86 -0.51 -3.44 -14.35
N THR A 87 -0.80 -3.88 -15.58
CA THR A 87 -0.09 -3.41 -16.77
C THR A 87 -0.21 -1.90 -16.93
N ALA A 88 -1.42 -1.34 -16.77
CA ALA A 88 -1.65 0.10 -16.85
C ALA A 88 -0.89 0.86 -15.76
N ALA A 89 -0.87 0.35 -14.52
CA ALA A 89 -0.08 0.95 -13.44
C ALA A 89 1.42 0.97 -13.76
N MET A 90 1.93 -0.12 -14.34
CA MET A 90 3.32 -0.21 -14.79
C MET A 90 3.63 0.79 -15.90
N GLU A 91 2.83 0.83 -16.95
CA GLU A 91 3.06 1.72 -18.10
C GLU A 91 2.97 3.21 -17.74
N LEU A 92 2.11 3.58 -16.78
CA LEU A 92 1.86 4.97 -16.37
C LEU A 92 2.75 5.43 -15.22
N SER A 93 3.56 4.56 -14.62
CA SER A 93 4.50 4.91 -13.54
C SER A 93 5.91 5.28 -14.04
N THR A 94 6.07 5.38 -15.36
CA THR A 94 7.34 5.80 -15.97
C THR A 94 7.64 7.27 -15.68
N PRO A 95 8.91 7.65 -15.42
CA PRO A 95 9.30 9.03 -15.14
C PRO A 95 8.90 10.02 -16.26
N GLU A 96 8.87 9.57 -17.51
CA GLU A 96 8.48 10.36 -18.68
C GLU A 96 6.97 10.68 -18.71
N ARG A 97 6.17 9.91 -17.97
CA ARG A 97 4.71 10.08 -17.84
C ARG A 97 4.31 10.66 -16.49
N ALA A 98 5.27 11.14 -15.72
CA ALA A 98 5.04 11.81 -14.45
C ALA A 98 4.30 13.13 -14.68
N GLU A 99 3.03 13.21 -14.29
CA GLU A 99 2.26 14.46 -14.38
C GLU A 99 2.35 15.29 -13.10
N ILE A 100 2.37 14.62 -11.94
CA ILE A 100 2.27 15.25 -10.62
C ILE A 100 3.46 14.94 -9.71
N SER A 101 4.02 13.74 -9.80
CA SER A 101 5.09 13.29 -8.89
C SER A 101 6.49 13.57 -9.44
N ASP A 102 7.45 13.77 -8.54
CA ASP A 102 8.87 13.89 -8.89
C ASP A 102 9.37 12.61 -9.61
N PRO A 103 10.04 12.73 -10.77
CA PRO A 103 10.67 11.61 -11.48
C PRO A 103 11.58 10.72 -10.60
N GLU A 104 12.31 11.31 -9.65
CA GLU A 104 13.15 10.54 -8.72
C GLU A 104 12.29 9.66 -7.79
N TYR A 105 11.19 10.21 -7.27
CA TYR A 105 10.24 9.48 -6.43
C TYR A 105 9.58 8.32 -7.19
N LEU A 106 9.13 8.53 -8.43
CA LEU A 106 8.54 7.46 -9.22
C LEU A 106 9.53 6.32 -9.48
N ASN A 107 10.76 6.66 -9.87
CA ASN A 107 11.79 5.69 -10.17
C ASN A 107 12.23 4.88 -8.93
N LYS A 108 12.44 5.55 -7.79
CA LYS A 108 13.00 4.91 -6.60
C LYS A 108 11.95 4.27 -5.67
N ILE A 109 10.73 4.80 -5.63
CA ILE A 109 9.69 4.37 -4.68
C ILE A 109 8.55 3.61 -5.37
N THR A 110 8.14 4.00 -6.57
CA THR A 110 6.92 3.45 -7.20
C THR A 110 7.18 2.17 -8.01
N PHE A 111 8.33 2.07 -8.68
CA PHE A 111 8.56 0.99 -9.67
C PHE A 111 9.80 0.09 -9.54
N PRO A 112 10.00 -0.60 -8.41
CA PRO A 112 11.05 -1.61 -8.33
C PRO A 112 10.58 -3.04 -8.03
N PRO A 113 11.27 -4.08 -8.56
CA PRO A 113 11.21 -5.43 -7.99
C PRO A 113 11.51 -5.35 -6.49
N MET A 114 10.78 -6.09 -5.65
CA MET A 114 10.81 -5.91 -4.20
C MET A 114 12.23 -5.79 -3.59
N ASN A 115 13.18 -6.66 -3.98
CA ASN A 115 14.58 -6.58 -3.50
C ASN A 115 15.31 -5.32 -3.98
N GLN A 116 15.16 -4.99 -5.26
CA GLN A 116 15.71 -3.75 -5.82
C GLN A 116 15.00 -2.52 -5.23
N GLY A 117 13.75 -2.67 -4.81
CA GLY A 117 12.93 -1.62 -4.25
C GLY A 117 13.30 -1.25 -2.84
N LEU A 118 13.68 -2.23 -2.02
CA LEU A 118 14.21 -1.96 -0.69
C LEU A 118 15.54 -1.20 -0.78
N ALA A 119 16.39 -1.54 -1.75
CA ALA A 119 17.63 -0.80 -2.00
C ALA A 119 17.34 0.64 -2.45
N LEU A 120 16.48 0.82 -3.46
CA LEU A 120 16.12 2.15 -3.99
C LEU A 120 15.36 3.02 -2.97
N HIS A 121 14.54 2.40 -2.12
CA HIS A 121 13.91 3.06 -0.97
C HIS A 121 14.97 3.61 -0.01
N GLY A 122 15.97 2.79 0.33
CA GLY A 122 17.12 3.23 1.11
C GLY A 122 17.85 4.40 0.46
N ASP A 123 18.18 4.29 -0.83
CA ASP A 123 18.88 5.36 -1.58
C ASP A 123 18.09 6.68 -1.59
N TYR A 124 16.76 6.62 -1.72
CA TYR A 124 15.91 7.81 -1.73
C TYR A 124 15.85 8.49 -0.37
N TRP A 125 15.61 7.73 0.70
CA TRP A 125 15.39 8.27 2.05
C TRP A 125 16.68 8.64 2.77
N THR A 126 17.81 8.00 2.45
CA THR A 126 19.12 8.32 3.06
C THR A 126 19.82 9.53 2.43
N THR A 127 19.17 10.21 1.47
CA THR A 127 19.71 11.39 0.79
C THR A 127 19.20 12.70 1.41
N GLY A 128 20.13 13.58 1.80
CA GLY A 128 19.82 14.94 2.24
C GLY A 128 19.06 15.02 3.57
N GLU A 129 18.06 15.91 3.66
CA GLU A 129 17.27 16.11 4.88
C GLU A 129 16.27 14.97 5.16
N ARG A 130 16.00 14.11 4.17
CA ARG A 130 15.02 13.01 4.22
C ARG A 130 15.40 11.90 5.20
N ILE A 131 16.67 11.84 5.63
CA ILE A 131 17.19 10.78 6.53
C ILE A 131 16.50 10.77 7.90
N ASN A 132 15.89 11.88 8.31
CA ASN A 132 15.17 12.00 9.58
C ASN A 132 13.65 11.82 9.45
N ASP A 133 13.15 11.52 8.25
CA ASP A 133 11.73 11.31 8.03
C ASP A 133 11.31 9.90 8.48
N ILE A 134 10.20 9.84 9.22
CA ILE A 134 9.65 8.58 9.73
C ILE A 134 9.15 7.67 8.59
N ASP A 135 8.73 8.26 7.46
CA ASP A 135 8.27 7.53 6.29
C ASP A 135 9.41 6.74 5.61
N GLY A 136 10.67 7.09 5.90
CA GLY A 136 11.85 6.39 5.40
C GLY A 136 12.31 5.17 6.20
N ILE A 137 11.72 4.91 7.38
CA ILE A 137 12.16 3.82 8.27
C ILE A 137 11.79 2.44 7.71
N VAL A 138 10.60 2.32 7.12
CA VAL A 138 10.09 1.07 6.53
C VAL A 138 9.33 1.42 5.26
N SER A 139 9.57 0.68 4.18
CA SER A 139 8.71 0.76 3.00
C SER A 139 7.41 0.02 3.28
N LEU A 140 6.38 0.73 3.73
CA LEU A 140 5.07 0.15 4.05
C LEU A 140 4.47 -0.66 2.87
N PRO A 141 4.52 -0.19 1.60
CA PRO A 141 4.06 -1.00 0.46
C PRO A 141 4.85 -2.30 0.28
N LEU A 142 6.19 -2.24 0.34
CA LEU A 142 7.03 -3.43 0.15
C LEU A 142 6.90 -4.41 1.31
N LEU A 143 6.74 -3.91 2.54
CA LEU A 143 6.43 -4.75 3.69
C LEU A 143 5.09 -5.45 3.54
N ALA A 144 4.03 -4.74 3.12
CA ALA A 144 2.73 -5.35 2.90
C ALA A 144 2.75 -6.43 1.80
N LEU A 145 3.46 -6.18 0.70
CA LEU A 145 3.65 -7.18 -0.37
C LEU A 145 4.48 -8.38 0.10
N ALA A 146 5.53 -8.14 0.89
CA ALA A 146 6.33 -9.20 1.51
C ALA A 146 5.48 -10.06 2.44
N CYS A 147 4.62 -9.44 3.26
CA CYS A 147 3.65 -10.11 4.11
C CYS A 147 2.69 -11.02 3.32
N LEU A 148 2.11 -10.52 2.21
CA LEU A 148 1.26 -11.34 1.34
C LEU A 148 2.03 -12.51 0.71
N GLY A 149 3.26 -12.27 0.27
CA GLY A 149 4.14 -13.29 -0.28
C GLY A 149 4.48 -14.38 0.74
N TYR A 150 4.87 -13.98 1.95
CA TYR A 150 5.17 -14.89 3.04
C TYR A 150 3.97 -15.79 3.38
N ASP A 151 2.78 -15.22 3.58
CA ASP A 151 1.56 -15.99 3.87
C ASP A 151 1.19 -16.95 2.74
N THR A 152 1.43 -16.52 1.49
CA THR A 152 1.18 -17.36 0.31
C THR A 152 2.15 -18.54 0.28
N ALA A 153 3.42 -18.34 0.66
CA ALA A 153 4.42 -19.41 0.74
C ALA A 153 4.09 -20.45 1.82
N GLU A 154 3.52 -20.02 2.95
CA GLU A 154 3.05 -20.95 3.98
C GLU A 154 1.89 -21.85 3.50
N GLN A 155 1.04 -21.33 2.63
CA GLN A 155 -0.16 -22.03 2.13
C GLN A 155 0.09 -22.80 0.82
N ASN A 156 1.08 -22.37 0.03
CA ASN A 156 1.39 -22.95 -1.27
C ASN A 156 2.85 -23.45 -1.31
N PRO A 157 3.08 -24.77 -1.19
CA PRO A 157 4.43 -25.34 -1.17
C PRO A 157 5.20 -25.18 -2.49
N ASP A 158 4.53 -24.83 -3.59
CA ASP A 158 5.18 -24.55 -4.87
C ASP A 158 5.67 -23.10 -4.96
N PHE A 159 5.22 -22.20 -4.07
CA PHE A 159 5.63 -20.81 -4.01
C PHE A 159 6.74 -20.62 -2.96
N HIS A 160 7.90 -20.13 -3.41
CA HIS A 160 9.06 -19.89 -2.56
C HIS A 160 9.26 -18.38 -2.38
N PHE A 161 9.32 -17.93 -1.13
CA PHE A 161 9.56 -16.54 -0.77
C PHE A 161 10.87 -16.42 0.02
N ASP A 162 11.88 -15.77 -0.58
CA ASP A 162 13.18 -15.55 0.04
C ASP A 162 13.58 -14.08 -0.11
N VAL A 163 13.35 -13.30 0.94
CA VAL A 163 13.75 -11.88 1.02
C VAL A 163 14.29 -11.57 2.40
N GLU A 164 15.59 -11.27 2.46
CA GLU A 164 16.25 -10.70 3.63
C GLU A 164 16.52 -9.21 3.41
N SER A 165 15.99 -8.34 4.27
CA SER A 165 16.20 -6.89 4.18
C SER A 165 16.07 -6.20 5.53
N GLY A 166 16.95 -5.23 5.81
CA GLY A 166 16.88 -4.39 7.01
C GLY A 166 15.66 -3.46 7.05
N TYR A 167 14.98 -3.24 5.92
CA TYR A 167 13.75 -2.46 5.82
C TYR A 167 12.46 -3.31 6.00
N LEU A 168 12.60 -4.61 6.23
CA LEU A 168 11.49 -5.52 6.51
C LEU A 168 11.59 -6.01 7.97
N PRO A 169 10.83 -5.43 8.91
CA PRO A 169 10.84 -5.87 10.28
C PRO A 169 10.40 -7.34 10.38
N LYS A 170 11.34 -8.21 10.75
CA LYS A 170 11.16 -9.68 10.81
C LYS A 170 9.84 -10.11 11.47
N HIS A 171 9.54 -9.55 12.63
CA HIS A 171 8.37 -9.92 13.41
C HIS A 171 7.04 -9.52 12.73
N LEU A 172 7.00 -8.40 12.00
CA LEU A 172 5.81 -8.02 11.24
C LEU A 172 5.64 -8.89 9.98
N LEU A 173 6.76 -9.26 9.34
CA LEU A 173 6.75 -10.14 8.17
C LEU A 173 6.22 -11.52 8.52
N GLU A 174 6.81 -12.15 9.53
CA GLU A 174 6.50 -13.51 10.01
C GLU A 174 5.21 -13.58 10.85
N ASN A 175 4.51 -12.46 11.01
CA ASN A 175 3.34 -12.35 11.89
C ASN A 175 3.60 -12.88 13.32
N SER A 176 4.80 -12.61 13.83
CA SER A 176 5.27 -13.00 15.16
C SER A 176 5.43 -11.79 16.08
N TRP A 177 5.45 -12.03 17.39
CA TRP A 177 5.68 -10.98 18.38
C TRP A 177 6.95 -11.25 19.16
N TYR A 178 7.78 -10.22 19.32
CA TYR A 178 8.97 -10.31 20.16
C TYR A 178 8.55 -10.52 21.62
N GLY A 179 8.81 -11.72 22.15
CA GLY A 179 8.57 -12.07 23.56
C GLY A 179 7.18 -12.64 23.90
N GLU A 180 6.34 -12.99 22.93
CA GLU A 180 4.96 -13.47 23.20
C GLU A 180 4.78 -15.00 23.10
N PHE A 181 5.76 -15.74 22.57
CA PHE A 181 5.80 -17.22 22.65
C PHE A 181 7.03 -17.68 23.43
N PRO A 182 6.89 -18.65 24.36
CA PRO A 182 7.99 -19.04 25.25
C PRO A 182 9.14 -19.66 24.45
N THR A 183 10.33 -19.14 24.69
CA THR A 183 11.63 -19.76 24.33
C THR A 183 11.87 -21.04 25.11
#